data_AF-A0A8T7LNW9-F1
#
_entry.id   AF-A0A8T7LNW9-F1
#
_cell.length_a   1.000
_cell.length_b   1.000
_cell.length_c   1.000
_cell.angle_alpha   90.00
_cell.angle_beta   90.00
_cell.angle_gamma   90.00
#
_symmetry.space_group_name_H-M   'P 1'
#
loop_
_entity.id
_entity.type
_entity.pdbx_description
1 polymer ?
#
loop_
_entity_poly.entity_id
_entity_poly.type
_entity_poly.pdbx_seq_one_letter_code
_entity_poly.pdbx_strand_id
1 'polypeptide(L)'
;MPAPESFSELFRPAATADLLSLFRSLAEAGEIRPEEALALAGAIHAGLRKPQGLNGAAYVQYARTMAFLKHHLPEVHRYVVANWRPPESRPSAPKRTYTDSLFDDTAVMPVPGGKNAQKGN
;
A
#
# COMPACT_ATOMS: atom_id res chain seq x y z
N MET A 1 -31.84 17.02 10.88
CA MET A 1 -30.80 16.73 9.88
C MET A 1 -29.67 16.00 10.60
N PRO A 2 -29.40 14.71 10.31
CA PRO A 2 -28.23 14.03 10.87
C PRO A 2 -26.94 14.67 10.35
N ALA A 3 -25.92 14.75 11.22
CA ALA A 3 -24.67 15.44 10.93
C ALA A 3 -23.84 14.70 9.84
N PRO A 4 -23.10 15.43 8.99
CA PRO A 4 -22.30 14.84 7.91
C PRO A 4 -21.16 13.93 8.39
N GLU A 5 -20.83 13.93 9.68
CA GLU A 5 -19.78 13.07 10.25
C GLU A 5 -20.11 11.57 10.19
N SER A 6 -21.40 11.19 10.10
CA SER A 6 -21.85 9.80 10.01
C SER A 6 -21.54 9.11 8.67
N PHE A 7 -21.24 9.85 7.60
CA PHE A 7 -20.93 9.23 6.30
C PHE A 7 -19.50 8.72 6.22
N SER A 8 -18.57 9.30 6.97
CA SER A 8 -17.16 8.88 7.04
C SER A 8 -17.00 7.48 7.63
N GLU A 9 -17.89 7.10 8.56
CA GLU A 9 -17.93 5.77 9.18
C GLU A 9 -18.28 4.67 8.17
N LEU A 10 -19.11 4.99 7.16
CA LEU A 10 -19.52 4.03 6.13
C LEU A 10 -18.38 3.59 5.21
N PHE A 11 -17.36 4.43 5.06
CA PHE A 11 -16.18 4.15 4.24
C PHE A 11 -14.96 3.79 5.09
N ARG A 12 -15.15 3.51 6.38
CA ARG A 12 -14.04 3.13 7.24
C ARG A 12 -13.48 1.79 6.73
N PRO A 13 -12.19 1.71 6.40
CA PRO A 13 -11.59 0.46 5.97
C PRO A 13 -11.81 -0.59 7.06
N ALA A 14 -12.38 -1.73 6.68
CA ALA A 14 -12.70 -2.83 7.61
C ALA A 14 -11.47 -3.18 8.45
N ALA A 15 -11.67 -3.36 9.76
CA ALA A 15 -10.56 -3.74 10.62
C ALA A 15 -10.09 -5.15 10.24
N THR A 16 -8.80 -5.43 10.46
CA THR A 16 -8.23 -6.76 10.16
C THR A 16 -8.95 -7.89 10.89
N ALA A 17 -9.49 -7.61 12.09
CA ALA A 17 -10.30 -8.57 12.85
C ALA A 17 -11.64 -8.90 12.17
N ASP A 18 -12.30 -7.90 11.58
CA ASP A 18 -13.58 -8.07 10.88
C ASP A 18 -13.36 -8.91 9.60
N LEU A 19 -12.30 -8.59 8.85
CA LEU A 19 -11.90 -9.34 7.66
C LEU A 19 -11.56 -10.79 7.98
N LEU A 20 -10.88 -11.04 9.11
CA LEU A 20 -10.59 -12.40 9.58
C LEU A 20 -11.85 -13.18 9.94
N SER A 21 -12.82 -12.52 10.59
CA SER A 21 -14.08 -13.14 10.98
C SER A 21 -14.93 -13.48 9.76
N LEU A 22 -15.01 -12.55 8.80
CA LEU A 22 -15.67 -12.78 7.51
C LEU A 22 -15.00 -13.93 6.74
N PHE A 23 -13.68 -13.90 6.62
CA PHE A 23 -12.92 -14.92 5.88
C PHE A 23 -13.17 -16.32 6.45
N ARG A 24 -13.18 -16.44 7.78
CA ARG A 24 -13.48 -17.69 8.46
C ARG A 24 -14.92 -18.15 8.23
N SER A 25 -15.90 -17.25 8.37
CA SER A 25 -17.31 -17.57 8.15
C SER A 25 -17.57 -18.09 6.74
N LEU A 26 -17.01 -17.43 5.72
CA LEU A 26 -17.16 -17.85 4.32
C LEU A 26 -16.45 -19.18 4.03
N ALA A 27 -15.28 -19.40 4.64
CA ALA A 27 -14.57 -20.66 4.51
C ALA A 27 -15.35 -21.82 5.16
N GLU A 28 -15.87 -21.64 6.39
CA GLU A 28 -16.65 -22.65 7.10
C GLU A 28 -17.98 -22.96 6.40
N ALA A 29 -18.61 -21.96 5.77
CA ALA A 29 -19.81 -22.14 4.96
C ALA A 29 -19.53 -22.79 3.58
N GLY A 30 -18.27 -22.84 3.14
CA GLY A 30 -17.90 -23.33 1.81
C GLY A 30 -18.33 -22.41 0.66
N GLU A 31 -18.75 -21.18 0.98
CA GLU A 31 -19.25 -20.20 0.01
C GLU A 31 -18.13 -19.32 -0.58
N ILE A 32 -16.90 -19.51 -0.10
CA ILE A 32 -15.79 -18.67 -0.50
C ILE A 32 -15.26 -19.02 -1.90
N ARG A 33 -15.23 -18.01 -2.78
CA ARG A 33 -14.62 -18.16 -4.12
C ARG A 33 -13.11 -17.96 -4.07
N PRO A 34 -12.34 -18.58 -4.98
CA PRO A 34 -10.87 -18.47 -5.01
C PRO A 34 -10.36 -17.01 -5.07
N GLU A 35 -11.01 -16.17 -5.85
CA GLU A 35 -10.65 -14.76 -6.03
C GLU A 35 -10.92 -13.95 -4.75
N GLU A 36 -12.04 -14.24 -4.07
CA GLU A 36 -12.40 -13.61 -2.80
C GLU A 36 -11.43 -14.01 -1.69
N ALA A 37 -11.09 -15.30 -1.62
CA ALA A 37 -10.09 -15.80 -0.68
C ALA A 37 -8.73 -15.11 -0.89
N LEU A 38 -8.31 -14.92 -2.14
CA LEU A 38 -7.07 -14.22 -2.47
C LEU A 38 -7.12 -12.75 -2.03
N ALA A 39 -8.22 -12.04 -2.35
CA ALA A 39 -8.41 -10.65 -1.98
C ALA A 39 -8.43 -10.45 -0.45
N LEU A 40 -9.18 -11.30 0.27
CA LEU A 40 -9.26 -11.27 1.73
C LEU A 40 -7.91 -11.59 2.37
N ALA A 41 -7.22 -12.63 1.90
CA ALA A 41 -5.89 -12.98 2.39
C ALA A 41 -4.90 -11.81 2.19
N GLY A 42 -4.94 -11.14 1.03
CA GLY A 42 -4.11 -9.98 0.73
C GLY A 42 -4.38 -8.81 1.68
N ALA A 43 -5.65 -8.45 1.87
CA ALA A 43 -6.07 -7.37 2.75
C ALA A 43 -5.71 -7.64 4.22
N ILE A 44 -5.95 -8.86 4.71
CA ILE A 44 -5.61 -9.28 6.07
C ILE A 44 -4.10 -9.20 6.27
N HIS A 45 -3.32 -9.75 5.34
CA HIS A 45 -1.86 -9.74 5.44
C HIS A 45 -1.29 -8.31 5.42
N ALA A 46 -1.84 -7.42 4.58
CA ALA A 46 -1.45 -6.01 4.57
C ALA A 46 -1.80 -5.31 5.89
N GLY A 47 -2.93 -5.64 6.51
CA GLY A 47 -3.32 -5.14 7.83
C GLY A 47 -2.42 -5.62 8.95
N LEU A 48 -2.06 -6.91 8.94
CA LEU A 48 -1.17 -7.54 9.92
C LEU A 48 0.29 -7.05 9.84
N ARG A 49 0.74 -6.52 8.68
CA ARG A 49 2.08 -5.94 8.51
C ARG A 49 2.23 -4.53 9.10
N LYS A 50 1.13 -3.84 9.43
CA LYS A 50 1.21 -2.49 10.02
C LYS A 50 1.76 -2.59 11.46
N PRO A 51 2.53 -1.61 11.94
CA PRO A 51 3.12 -1.64 13.29
C PRO A 51 2.08 -1.70 14.43
N GLN A 52 0.85 -1.22 14.19
CA GLN A 52 -0.29 -1.38 15.11
C GLN A 52 -0.98 -2.75 15.00
N GLY A 53 -0.65 -3.54 13.97
CA GLY A 53 -1.24 -4.83 13.59
C GLY A 53 -0.41 -6.05 14.00
N LEU A 54 0.66 -5.88 14.78
CA LEU A 54 1.44 -6.97 15.40
C LEU A 54 0.67 -7.66 16.53
N ASN A 55 -0.61 -7.94 16.32
CA ASN A 55 -1.42 -8.72 17.24
C ASN A 55 -1.18 -10.21 16.93
N GLY A 56 -0.38 -10.87 17.77
CA GLY A 56 -0.06 -12.30 17.62
C GLY A 56 -1.31 -13.18 17.52
N ALA A 57 -2.41 -12.82 18.21
CA ALA A 57 -3.66 -13.55 18.11
C ALA A 57 -4.29 -13.47 16.71
N ALA A 58 -4.18 -12.31 16.04
CA ALA A 58 -4.70 -12.13 14.69
C ALA A 58 -3.89 -12.93 13.65
N TYR A 59 -2.57 -13.02 13.82
CA TYR A 59 -1.73 -13.90 13.02
C TYR A 59 -2.06 -15.38 13.22
N VAL A 60 -2.27 -15.81 14.48
CA VAL A 60 -2.67 -17.19 14.78
C VAL A 60 -4.01 -17.52 14.14
N GLN A 61 -4.97 -16.59 14.20
CA GLN A 61 -6.28 -16.79 13.59
C GLN A 61 -6.20 -16.86 12.06
N TYR A 62 -5.41 -15.98 11.43
CA TYR A 62 -5.13 -16.04 10.01
C TYR A 62 -4.52 -17.39 9.59
N ALA A 63 -3.51 -17.86 10.32
CA ALA A 63 -2.85 -19.13 10.05
C ALA A 63 -3.82 -20.32 10.19
N ARG A 64 -4.72 -20.29 11.18
CA ARG A 64 -5.78 -21.29 11.34
C ARG A 64 -6.76 -21.30 10.17
N THR A 65 -7.18 -20.13 9.68
CA THR A 65 -8.05 -20.04 8.50
C THR A 65 -7.35 -20.58 7.26
N MET A 66 -6.07 -20.26 7.04
CA MET A 66 -5.30 -20.82 5.92
C MET A 66 -5.13 -22.35 6.03
N ALA A 67 -4.91 -22.87 7.24
CA ALA A 67 -4.87 -24.31 7.49
C ALA A 67 -6.24 -24.96 7.21
N PHE A 68 -7.34 -24.33 7.62
CA PHE A 68 -8.69 -24.79 7.32
C PHE A 68 -8.91 -24.89 5.80
N LEU A 69 -8.54 -23.84 5.05
CA LEU A 69 -8.62 -23.89 3.58
C LEU A 69 -7.79 -25.04 3.00
N LYS A 70 -6.57 -25.26 3.50
CA LYS A 70 -5.72 -26.36 3.04
C LYS A 70 -6.38 -27.72 3.20
N HIS A 71 -7.11 -27.94 4.29
CA HIS A 71 -7.73 -29.23 4.61
C HIS A 71 -9.12 -29.42 3.99
N HIS A 72 -9.96 -28.38 3.99
CA HIS A 72 -11.37 -28.48 3.60
C HIS A 72 -11.66 -27.94 2.21
N LEU A 73 -10.87 -26.96 1.73
CA LEU A 73 -11.03 -26.31 0.43
C LEU A 73 -9.69 -26.25 -0.32
N PRO A 74 -9.07 -27.41 -0.63
CA PRO A 74 -7.69 -27.47 -1.12
C PRO A 74 -7.49 -26.74 -2.44
N GLU A 75 -8.51 -26.70 -3.30
CA GLU A 75 -8.45 -25.97 -4.58
C GLU A 75 -8.41 -24.46 -4.39
N VAL A 76 -9.21 -23.93 -3.46
CA VAL A 76 -9.16 -22.50 -3.06
C VAL A 76 -7.79 -22.18 -2.45
N HIS A 77 -7.30 -23.03 -1.54
CA HIS A 77 -5.98 -22.84 -0.95
C HIS A 77 -4.86 -22.83 -2.01
N ARG A 78 -4.86 -23.80 -2.94
CA ARG A 78 -3.90 -23.85 -4.05
C ARG A 78 -3.94 -22.59 -4.89
N TYR A 79 -5.14 -22.12 -5.24
CA TYR A 79 -5.31 -20.89 -6.00
C TYR A 79 -4.73 -19.68 -5.26
N VAL A 80 -5.03 -19.53 -3.96
CA VAL A 80 -4.52 -18.42 -3.15
C VAL A 80 -3.00 -18.44 -3.09
N VAL A 81 -2.39 -19.60 -2.85
CA VAL A 81 -0.92 -19.73 -2.77
C VAL A 81 -0.27 -19.48 -4.13
N ALA A 82 -0.85 -20.00 -5.22
CA ALA A 82 -0.30 -19.84 -6.57
C ALA A 82 -0.35 -18.39 -7.07
N ASN A 83 -1.42 -17.66 -6.71
CA ASN A 83 -1.64 -16.28 -7.15
C ASN A 83 -1.18 -15.23 -6.13
N TRP A 84 -0.60 -15.67 -5.02
CA TRP A 84 -0.11 -14.76 -3.99
C TRP A 84 1.00 -13.87 -4.54
N ARG A 85 0.79 -12.56 -4.45
CA ARG A 85 1.83 -11.56 -4.67
C ARG A 85 1.90 -10.66 -3.44
N PRO A 86 3.03 -10.60 -2.72
CA PRO A 86 3.17 -9.62 -1.66
C PRO A 86 2.98 -8.23 -2.29
N PRO A 87 2.26 -7.32 -1.63
CA PRO A 87 2.18 -5.95 -2.11
C PRO A 87 3.62 -5.45 -2.24
N GLU A 88 3.98 -5.03 -3.44
CA GLU A 88 5.28 -4.46 -3.76
C GLU A 88 5.59 -3.45 -2.67
N SER A 89 6.63 -3.73 -1.88
CA SER A 89 7.15 -2.74 -0.95
C SER A 89 7.50 -1.55 -1.83
N ARG A 90 6.64 -0.52 -1.84
CA ARG A 90 6.83 0.72 -2.60
C ARG A 90 8.32 1.04 -2.48
N PRO A 91 9.12 1.03 -3.56
CA PRO A 91 10.47 1.53 -3.45
C PRO A 91 10.31 2.93 -2.84
N SER A 92 10.92 3.14 -1.66
CA SER A 92 11.01 4.47 -1.07
C SER A 92 11.41 5.39 -2.20
N ALA A 93 10.62 6.46 -2.39
CA ALA A 93 10.73 7.40 -3.50
C ALA A 93 12.19 7.52 -3.95
N PRO A 94 12.48 7.45 -5.27
CA PRO A 94 13.86 7.46 -5.76
C PRO A 94 14.58 8.57 -5.01
N LYS A 95 15.58 8.18 -4.21
CA LYS A 95 16.45 9.08 -3.49
C LYS A 95 16.87 10.07 -4.56
N ARG A 96 16.34 11.30 -4.53
CA ARG A 96 16.71 12.33 -5.49
C ARG A 96 18.19 12.59 -5.22
N THR A 97 19.04 11.83 -5.89
CA THR A 97 20.45 12.17 -6.01
C THR A 97 20.42 13.44 -6.84
N TYR A 98 20.49 14.57 -6.14
CA TYR A 98 20.76 15.86 -6.74
C TYR A 98 22.20 15.79 -7.27
N THR A 99 22.36 15.23 -8.46
CA THR A 99 23.42 15.61 -9.38
C THR A 99 22.81 16.77 -10.16
N ASP A 100 23.03 18.00 -9.71
CA ASP A 100 24.16 18.83 -10.18
C ASP A 100 24.40 18.65 -11.68
N SER A 101 24.32 19.75 -12.43
CA SER A 101 24.35 19.88 -13.90
C SER A 101 22.99 19.97 -14.60
N LEU A 102 22.33 21.14 -14.55
CA LEU A 102 21.54 21.64 -15.69
C LEU A 102 21.20 23.14 -15.61
N PHE A 103 22.19 24.01 -15.47
CA PHE A 103 22.06 25.40 -15.95
C PHE A 103 23.43 25.87 -16.44
N ASP A 104 23.82 25.34 -17.60
CA ASP A 104 24.68 26.07 -18.50
C ASP A 104 23.89 26.30 -19.80
N ASP A 105 24.02 27.52 -20.31
CA ASP A 105 23.43 28.10 -21.52
C ASP A 105 21.91 28.31 -21.61
N THR A 106 21.48 29.53 -21.27
CA THR A 106 20.60 30.31 -22.17
C THR A 106 20.74 31.82 -21.93
N ALA A 107 21.51 32.44 -22.83
CA ALA A 107 21.43 33.81 -23.33
C ALA A 107 20.46 34.81 -22.65
N VAL A 108 21.03 35.87 -22.05
CA VAL A 108 20.40 37.20 -21.98
C VAL A 108 21.37 38.23 -22.56
N MET A 109 20.85 38.94 -23.55
CA MET A 109 21.40 39.99 -24.41
C MET A 109 21.93 41.26 -23.68
N PRO A 110 22.63 42.18 -24.39
CA PRO A 110 23.56 43.14 -23.79
C PRO A 110 22.86 44.37 -23.19
N VAL A 111 23.41 44.86 -22.08
CA VAL A 111 23.01 46.14 -21.46
C VAL A 111 23.70 47.30 -22.20
N PRO A 112 22.96 48.31 -22.70
CA PRO A 112 23.55 49.49 -23.31
C PRO A 112 23.87 50.56 -22.26
N GLY A 113 25.08 51.12 -22.33
CA GLY A 113 25.36 52.51 -21.92
C GLY A 113 25.67 52.76 -20.45
N GLY A 114 26.97 52.90 -20.15
CA GLY A 114 27.46 53.45 -18.88
C GLY A 114 28.92 53.88 -18.99
N LYS A 115 29.11 55.16 -19.33
CA LYS A 115 30.37 55.87 -19.61
C LYS A 115 31.44 55.79 -18.49
N ASN A 116 32.68 55.58 -18.93
CA ASN A 116 33.93 56.28 -18.57
C ASN A 116 34.48 56.21 -17.14
N ALA A 117 35.67 55.60 -16.98
CA ALA A 117 36.86 56.27 -16.43
C ALA A 117 38.14 55.40 -16.58
N GLN A 118 38.86 55.63 -17.66
CA GLN A 118 40.34 55.67 -17.69
C GLN A 118 40.84 56.58 -16.56
N LYS A 119 42.03 56.47 -15.94
CA LYS A 119 43.28 55.78 -16.22
C LYS A 119 44.14 55.95 -14.96
N GLY A 120 44.89 54.93 -14.54
CA GLY A 120 46.05 55.09 -13.67
C GLY A 120 47.32 55.35 -14.51
N ASN A 121 48.19 56.21 -13.98
CA ASN A 121 49.52 56.60 -14.47
C ASN A 121 49.61 57.41 -15.78
#